data_AF-A0A401FKL2-F1
#
_entry.id   AF-A0A401FKL2-F1
#
_cell.length_a   1.000
_cell.length_b   1.000
_cell.length_c   1.000
_cell.angle_alpha   90.00
_cell.angle_beta   90.00
_cell.angle_gamma   90.00
#
_symmetry.space_group_name_H-M   'P 1'
#
loop_
_entity.id
_entity.type
_entity.pdbx_description
1 polymer ?
#
loop_
_entity_poly.entity_id
_entity_poly.type
_entity_poly.pdbx_seq_one_letter_code
_entity_poly.pdbx_strand_id
1 'polypeptide(L)'
;MQADLVKEGISASTVKTAITKGWVTATKIHQNRDPFMQPVEPSQPLQLNSDQQAAVTKVTEAIQAELNECFLLEGVTGSGKTEVYLQIIDLALKRGKTALMLVPEITLTPQIVNRVRSRFGDQVAMLHSAMSNGERYDEWQRINRGEAKVVVGVRSAIFAPFKFRDHYCG
;
A
#
# COMPACT_ATOMS: atom_id res chain seq x y z
N MET A 1 -6.82 -21.98 13.01
CA MET A 1 -7.59 -22.60 14.09
C MET A 1 -8.08 -24.01 13.75
N GLN A 2 -8.93 -24.25 12.74
CA GLN A 2 -9.34 -25.63 12.39
C GLN A 2 -8.16 -26.51 11.89
N ALA A 3 -7.19 -25.92 11.18
CA ALA A 3 -5.96 -26.59 10.76
C ALA A 3 -4.97 -26.83 11.91
N ASP A 4 -5.05 -26.07 13.00
CA ASP A 4 -4.18 -26.21 14.18
C ASP A 4 -4.71 -27.31 15.10
N LEU A 5 -6.04 -27.45 15.21
CA LEU A 5 -6.70 -28.53 15.94
C LEU A 5 -6.38 -29.92 15.34
N VAL A 6 -6.23 -30.01 14.01
CA VAL A 6 -5.81 -31.27 13.34
C VAL A 6 -4.36 -31.62 13.67
N LYS A 7 -3.47 -30.64 13.86
CA LYS A 7 -2.10 -30.87 14.31
C LYS A 7 -2.03 -31.37 15.76
N GLU A 8 -2.99 -30.98 16.59
CA GLU A 8 -3.20 -31.47 17.95
C GLU A 8 -3.95 -32.83 18.01
N GLY A 9 -4.13 -33.50 16.85
CA GLY A 9 -4.78 -34.82 16.78
C GLY A 9 -6.31 -34.80 16.85
N ILE A 10 -6.95 -33.62 16.81
CA ILE A 10 -8.40 -33.49 16.86
C ILE A 10 -8.96 -33.58 15.43
N SER A 11 -9.72 -34.64 15.16
CA SER A 11 -10.32 -34.88 13.84
C SER A 11 -11.45 -33.89 13.52
N ALA A 12 -11.69 -33.66 12.23
CA ALA A 12 -12.77 -32.79 11.75
C ALA A 12 -14.17 -33.28 12.21
N SER A 13 -14.35 -34.58 12.40
CA SER A 13 -15.60 -35.17 12.92
C SER A 13 -15.83 -34.85 14.40
N THR A 14 -14.77 -34.79 15.20
CA THR A 14 -14.84 -34.36 16.60
C THR A 14 -15.25 -32.90 16.72
N VAL A 15 -14.66 -32.02 15.89
CA VAL A 15 -15.04 -30.60 15.85
C VAL A 15 -16.51 -30.43 15.44
N LYS A 16 -16.96 -31.17 14.41
CA LYS A 16 -18.36 -31.13 13.96
C LYS A 16 -19.32 -31.60 15.05
N THR A 17 -18.97 -32.67 15.77
CA THR A 17 -19.76 -33.19 16.90
C THR A 17 -19.84 -32.18 18.04
N ALA A 18 -18.74 -31.50 18.36
CA ALA A 18 -18.71 -30.48 19.40
C ALA A 18 -19.58 -29.26 19.05
N ILE A 19 -19.63 -28.87 17.76
CA ILE A 19 -20.54 -27.82 17.27
C ILE A 19 -22.00 -28.28 17.40
N THR A 20 -22.33 -29.49 16.95
CA THR A 20 -23.70 -30.03 17.03
C THR A 20 -24.18 -30.17 18.48
N LYS A 21 -23.28 -30.53 19.41
CA LYS A 21 -23.57 -30.62 20.85
C LYS A 21 -23.59 -29.26 21.56
N GLY A 22 -23.30 -28.16 20.86
CA GLY A 22 -23.28 -26.81 21.41
C GLY A 22 -22.11 -26.51 22.36
N TRP A 23 -21.10 -27.37 22.39
CA TRP A 23 -19.92 -27.18 23.25
C TRP A 23 -18.97 -26.12 22.70
N VAL A 24 -19.00 -25.90 21.39
CA VAL A 24 -18.24 -24.85 20.71
C VAL A 24 -19.11 -24.18 19.65
N THR A 25 -18.89 -22.89 19.42
CA THR A 25 -19.57 -22.14 18.37
C THR A 25 -18.60 -21.91 17.21
N ALA A 26 -19.04 -22.23 15.99
CA ALA A 26 -18.25 -21.98 14.79
C ALA A 26 -18.52 -20.56 14.28
N THR A 27 -17.56 -19.66 14.47
CA THR A 27 -17.61 -18.33 13.87
C THR A 27 -16.75 -18.32 12.62
N LYS A 28 -17.31 -17.90 11.48
CA LYS A 28 -16.51 -17.59 10.29
C LYS A 28 -15.72 -16.31 10.56
N ILE A 29 -14.48 -16.46 10.94
CA ILE A 29 -13.50 -15.38 10.96
C ILE A 29 -12.82 -15.35 9.59
N HIS A 30 -12.95 -14.22 8.87
CA HIS A 30 -12.06 -13.92 7.76
C HIS A 30 -10.65 -13.73 8.35
N GLN A 31 -9.83 -14.79 8.35
CA GLN A 31 -8.39 -14.60 8.52
C GLN A 31 -7.90 -13.92 7.26
N ASN A 32 -7.77 -12.59 7.30
CA ASN A 32 -7.08 -11.86 6.25
C ASN A 32 -5.59 -12.23 6.36
N ARG A 33 -5.16 -13.26 5.62
CA ARG A 33 -3.76 -13.66 5.49
C ARG A 33 -3.08 -12.85 4.39
N ASP A 34 -3.51 -11.61 4.18
CA ASP A 34 -2.84 -10.73 3.24
C ASP A 34 -1.43 -10.41 3.78
N PRO A 35 -0.36 -10.89 3.11
CA PRO A 35 1.01 -10.60 3.53
C PRO A 35 1.33 -9.10 3.51
N PHE A 36 0.50 -8.28 2.85
CA PHE A 36 0.61 -6.83 2.79
C PHE A 36 -0.05 -6.10 3.95
N MET A 37 -0.87 -6.78 4.76
CA MET A 37 -1.64 -6.20 5.88
C MET A 37 -1.07 -6.49 7.27
N GLN A 38 0.19 -6.93 7.34
CA GLN A 38 0.87 -7.10 8.63
C GLN A 38 1.09 -5.74 9.32
N PRO A 39 1.16 -5.71 10.66
CA PRO A 39 1.61 -4.52 11.39
C PRO A 39 3.00 -4.09 10.90
N VAL A 40 3.17 -2.79 10.69
CA VAL A 40 4.43 -2.19 10.23
C VAL A 40 4.78 -1.05 11.16
N GLU A 41 6.02 -1.04 11.64
CA GLU A 41 6.55 0.07 12.42
C GLU A 41 6.67 1.34 11.57
N PRO A 42 6.24 2.50 12.07
CA PRO A 42 6.43 3.77 11.37
C PRO A 42 7.92 4.06 11.13
N SER A 43 8.24 4.56 9.95
CA SER A 43 9.60 4.97 9.58
C SER A 43 9.70 6.49 9.45
N GLN A 44 10.90 7.02 9.72
CA GLN A 44 11.22 8.44 9.51
C GLN A 44 12.03 8.62 8.23
N PRO A 45 11.98 9.81 7.59
CA PRO A 45 12.85 10.16 6.48
C PRO A 45 14.33 9.96 6.80
N LEU A 46 15.04 9.32 5.87
CA LEU A 46 16.49 9.15 5.98
C LEU A 46 17.19 10.41 5.47
N GLN A 47 18.40 10.66 5.97
CA GLN A 47 19.26 11.71 5.45
C GLN A 47 19.71 11.34 4.03
N LEU A 48 19.43 12.23 3.08
CA LEU A 48 19.81 12.05 1.68
C LEU A 48 21.28 12.44 1.47
N ASN A 49 21.95 11.72 0.57
CA ASN A 49 23.24 12.19 0.03
C ASN A 49 23.02 13.31 -1.01
N SER A 50 24.12 13.89 -1.51
CA SER A 50 24.07 14.99 -2.48
C SER A 50 23.25 14.66 -3.73
N ASP A 51 23.41 13.46 -4.28
CA ASP A 51 22.81 13.06 -5.56
C ASP A 51 21.31 12.80 -5.40
N GLN A 52 20.94 12.12 -4.31
CA GLN A 52 19.55 11.91 -3.93
C GLN A 52 18.85 13.23 -3.63
N GLN A 53 19.51 14.13 -2.90
CA GLN A 53 18.97 15.45 -2.60
C GLN A 53 18.75 16.26 -3.88
N ALA A 54 19.70 16.24 -4.82
CA ALA A 54 19.56 16.90 -6.10
C ALA A 54 18.37 16.35 -6.91
N ALA A 55 18.17 15.02 -6.91
CA ALA A 55 17.04 14.39 -7.56
C ALA A 55 15.70 14.79 -6.91
N VAL A 56 15.61 14.75 -5.58
CA VAL A 56 14.40 15.18 -4.85
C VAL A 56 14.11 16.65 -5.12
N THR A 57 15.11 17.52 -5.08
CA THR A 57 14.95 18.96 -5.32
C THR A 57 14.38 19.22 -6.71
N LYS A 58 14.95 18.65 -7.78
CA LYS A 58 14.47 18.84 -9.16
C LYS A 58 13.02 18.44 -9.34
N VAL A 59 12.65 17.26 -8.86
CA VAL A 59 11.25 16.78 -8.97
C VAL A 59 10.32 17.66 -8.13
N THR A 60 10.78 18.07 -6.94
CA THR A 60 10.00 18.93 -6.07
C THR A 60 9.74 20.28 -6.72
N GLU A 61 10.75 20.92 -7.33
CA GLU A 61 10.62 22.19 -8.06
C GLU A 61 9.56 22.11 -9.16
N ALA A 62 9.56 21.04 -9.96
CA ALA A 62 8.52 20.81 -10.97
C ALA A 62 7.13 20.64 -10.36
N ILE A 63 7.01 19.91 -9.23
CA ILE A 63 5.74 19.82 -8.47
C ILE A 63 5.31 21.22 -7.97
N GLN A 64 6.25 22.08 -7.56
CA GLN A 64 5.92 23.42 -7.07
C GLN A 64 5.44 24.35 -8.18
N ALA A 65 6.05 24.25 -9.34
CA ALA A 65 5.71 25.02 -10.53
C ALA A 65 4.51 24.44 -11.31
N GLU A 66 3.90 23.35 -10.81
CA GLU A 66 2.79 22.64 -11.45
C GLU A 66 3.10 22.18 -12.89
N LEU A 67 4.34 21.75 -13.12
CA LEU A 67 4.82 21.30 -14.43
C LEU A 67 4.58 19.79 -14.61
N ASN A 68 4.06 19.43 -15.79
CA ASN A 68 3.88 18.03 -16.20
C ASN A 68 5.18 17.49 -16.82
N GLU A 69 6.12 17.07 -15.99
CA GLU A 69 7.43 16.60 -16.42
C GLU A 69 7.64 15.10 -16.17
N CYS A 70 8.51 14.50 -17.00
CA CYS A 70 8.95 13.12 -16.87
C CYS A 70 10.43 13.09 -16.47
N PHE A 71 10.72 12.41 -15.36
CA PHE A 71 12.08 12.28 -14.83
C PHE A 71 12.54 10.82 -14.86
N LEU A 72 13.78 10.60 -15.29
CA LEU A 72 14.47 9.32 -15.16
C LEU A 72 15.41 9.39 -13.96
N LEU A 73 15.13 8.60 -12.92
CA LEU A 73 16.05 8.41 -11.79
C LEU A 73 16.95 7.20 -12.05
N GLU A 74 18.11 7.44 -12.65
CA GLU A 74 19.10 6.41 -12.90
C GLU A 74 19.94 6.11 -11.65
N GLY A 75 20.23 4.84 -11.42
CA GLY A 75 21.13 4.40 -10.36
C GLY A 75 21.14 2.89 -10.22
N VAL A 76 22.23 2.36 -9.68
CA VAL A 76 22.36 0.91 -9.42
C VAL A 76 21.46 0.44 -8.27
N THR A 77 21.21 -0.87 -8.17
CA THR A 77 20.52 -1.44 -7.00
C THR A 77 21.29 -1.08 -5.71
N GLY A 78 20.56 -0.74 -4.65
CA GLY A 78 21.19 -0.33 -3.39
C GLY A 78 21.55 1.15 -3.29
N SER A 79 21.45 1.94 -4.37
CA SER A 79 21.74 3.39 -4.35
C SER A 79 20.71 4.25 -3.60
N GLY A 80 19.68 3.64 -2.99
CA GLY A 80 18.65 4.34 -2.22
C GLY A 80 17.53 5.00 -3.02
N LYS A 81 17.30 4.61 -4.30
CA LYS A 81 16.20 5.15 -5.13
C LYS A 81 14.83 5.09 -4.45
N THR A 82 14.57 4.04 -3.66
CA THR A 82 13.31 3.94 -2.90
C THR A 82 13.13 5.11 -1.95
N GLU A 83 14.18 5.56 -1.25
CA GLU A 83 14.06 6.70 -0.34
C GLU A 83 13.77 7.99 -1.11
N VAL A 84 14.38 8.17 -2.29
CA VAL A 84 14.06 9.29 -3.19
C VAL A 84 12.58 9.30 -3.56
N TYR A 85 12.01 8.15 -3.93
CA TYR A 85 10.56 8.04 -4.20
C TYR A 85 9.71 8.38 -2.97
N LEU A 86 10.06 7.87 -1.79
CA LEU A 86 9.32 8.14 -0.56
C LEU A 86 9.37 9.64 -0.18
N GLN A 87 10.50 10.30 -0.36
CA GLN A 87 10.65 11.74 -0.10
C GLN A 87 9.82 12.58 -1.08
N ILE A 88 9.85 12.24 -2.37
CA ILE A 88 9.04 12.92 -3.40
C ILE A 88 7.54 12.76 -3.10
N ILE A 89 7.10 11.54 -2.74
CA ILE A 89 5.71 11.28 -2.37
C ILE A 89 5.33 12.11 -1.14
N ASP A 90 6.14 12.10 -0.08
CA ASP A 90 5.89 12.89 1.14
C ASP A 90 5.72 14.39 0.83
N LEU A 91 6.58 14.94 -0.02
CA LEU A 91 6.51 16.34 -0.46
C LEU A 91 5.25 16.64 -1.28
N ALA A 92 4.84 15.73 -2.16
CA ALA A 92 3.59 15.84 -2.91
C ALA A 92 2.37 15.81 -1.96
N LEU A 93 2.36 14.90 -0.98
CA LEU A 93 1.29 14.80 0.02
C LEU A 93 1.20 16.05 0.91
N LYS A 94 2.34 16.62 1.32
CA LYS A 94 2.40 17.88 2.08
C LYS A 94 1.80 19.07 1.31
N ARG A 95 1.77 18.98 -0.02
CA ARG A 95 1.11 19.95 -0.91
C ARG A 95 -0.35 19.61 -1.24
N GLY A 96 -0.93 18.63 -0.54
CA GLY A 96 -2.31 18.20 -0.75
C GLY A 96 -2.55 17.45 -2.07
N LYS A 97 -1.49 17.01 -2.75
CA LYS A 97 -1.58 16.15 -3.93
C LYS A 97 -1.65 14.67 -3.51
N THR A 98 -1.88 13.77 -4.46
CA THR A 98 -1.87 12.32 -4.27
C THR A 98 -0.73 11.68 -5.06
N ALA A 99 -0.41 10.41 -4.77
CA ALA A 99 0.66 9.69 -5.45
C ALA A 99 0.23 8.29 -5.89
N LEU A 100 0.66 7.89 -7.09
CA LEU A 100 0.53 6.53 -7.61
C LEU A 100 1.94 5.93 -7.80
N MET A 101 2.24 4.86 -7.08
CA MET A 101 3.46 4.09 -7.22
C MET A 101 3.15 2.77 -7.94
N LEU A 102 3.49 2.72 -9.23
CA LEU A 102 3.38 1.49 -10.01
C LEU A 102 4.61 0.61 -9.78
N VAL A 103 4.36 -0.64 -9.42
CA VAL A 103 5.39 -1.68 -9.31
C VAL A 103 5.15 -2.77 -10.34
N PRO A 104 6.21 -3.48 -10.80
CA PRO A 104 6.04 -4.66 -11.64
C PRO A 104 5.17 -5.70 -10.92
N GLU A 105 4.33 -6.42 -11.66
CA GLU A 105 3.36 -7.38 -11.10
C GLU A 105 4.03 -8.50 -10.28
N ILE A 106 5.20 -8.95 -10.71
CA ILE A 106 6.01 -9.98 -10.02
C ILE A 106 6.75 -9.39 -8.81
N THR A 107 6.90 -8.07 -8.75
CA THR A 107 7.72 -7.34 -7.75
C THR A 107 6.87 -6.63 -6.70
N LEU A 108 5.55 -6.82 -6.69
CA LEU A 108 4.73 -6.43 -5.54
C LEU A 108 5.08 -7.33 -4.35
N THR A 109 6.21 -7.05 -3.75
CA THR A 109 6.74 -7.78 -2.61
C THR A 109 6.28 -7.09 -1.34
N PRO A 110 6.02 -7.84 -0.27
CA PRO A 110 5.73 -7.26 1.04
C PRO A 110 6.78 -6.24 1.48
N GLN A 111 8.03 -6.37 1.01
CA GLN A 111 9.09 -5.40 1.31
C GLN A 111 8.81 -3.98 0.79
N ILE A 112 8.40 -3.82 -0.47
CA ILE A 112 8.10 -2.48 -1.01
C ILE A 112 6.85 -1.93 -0.33
N VAL A 113 5.82 -2.76 -0.20
CA VAL A 113 4.56 -2.36 0.42
C VAL A 113 4.76 -1.93 1.85
N ASN A 114 5.49 -2.72 2.64
CA ASN A 114 5.80 -2.41 4.02
C ASN A 114 6.63 -1.13 4.12
N ARG A 115 7.56 -0.86 3.21
CA ARG A 115 8.30 0.42 3.21
C ARG A 115 7.37 1.62 3.00
N VAL A 116 6.44 1.53 2.05
CA VAL A 116 5.49 2.62 1.78
C VAL A 116 4.50 2.78 2.93
N ARG A 117 3.94 1.67 3.46
CA ARG A 117 3.05 1.67 4.64
C ARG A 117 3.75 2.15 5.90
N SER A 118 5.00 1.77 6.14
CA SER A 118 5.81 2.30 7.24
C SER A 118 5.99 3.82 7.13
N ARG A 119 6.02 4.40 5.92
CA ARG A 119 6.19 5.85 5.76
C ARG A 119 4.88 6.62 5.84
N PHE A 120 3.79 6.09 5.28
CA PHE A 120 2.53 6.84 5.11
C PHE A 120 1.34 6.28 5.89
N GLY A 121 1.53 5.15 6.58
CA GLY A 121 0.53 4.49 7.42
C GLY A 121 -0.75 4.15 6.65
N ASP A 122 -1.88 4.53 7.24
CA ASP A 122 -3.21 4.27 6.72
C ASP A 122 -3.58 5.14 5.51
N GLN A 123 -2.69 6.04 5.05
CA GLN A 123 -2.92 6.79 3.81
C GLN A 123 -2.58 5.97 2.55
N VAL A 124 -2.10 4.73 2.71
CA VAL A 124 -1.76 3.83 1.61
C VAL A 124 -2.95 2.93 1.27
N ALA A 125 -3.26 2.87 -0.03
CA ALA A 125 -4.13 1.88 -0.63
C ALA A 125 -3.35 0.91 -1.52
N MET A 126 -3.76 -0.35 -1.49
CA MET A 126 -3.15 -1.42 -2.29
C MET A 126 -4.08 -1.82 -3.42
N LEU A 127 -3.57 -1.93 -4.64
CA LEU A 127 -4.34 -2.41 -5.80
C LEU A 127 -3.56 -3.47 -6.58
N HIS A 128 -3.98 -4.74 -6.44
CA HIS A 128 -3.37 -5.86 -7.15
C HIS A 128 -4.36 -6.97 -7.52
N SER A 129 -3.88 -7.91 -8.35
CA SER A 129 -4.67 -9.01 -8.89
C SER A 129 -5.10 -10.03 -7.83
N ALA A 130 -4.26 -10.29 -6.82
CA ALA A 130 -4.57 -11.24 -5.75
C ALA A 130 -5.62 -10.78 -4.71
N MET A 131 -6.11 -9.53 -4.79
CA MET A 131 -7.21 -9.06 -3.94
C MET A 131 -8.54 -9.65 -4.38
N SER A 132 -9.40 -9.98 -3.41
CA SER A 132 -10.81 -10.27 -3.68
C SER A 132 -11.54 -9.02 -4.21
N ASN A 133 -12.70 -9.24 -4.85
CA ASN A 133 -13.51 -8.13 -5.35
C ASN A 133 -13.98 -7.19 -4.23
N GLY A 134 -14.25 -7.72 -3.03
CA GLY A 134 -14.62 -6.93 -1.86
C GLY A 134 -13.48 -6.02 -1.40
N GLU A 135 -12.28 -6.59 -1.20
CA GLU A 135 -11.10 -5.81 -0.79
C GLU A 135 -10.74 -4.74 -1.82
N ARG A 136 -10.78 -5.08 -3.11
CA ARG A 136 -10.55 -4.12 -4.18
C ARG A 136 -11.58 -2.99 -4.16
N TYR A 137 -12.85 -3.32 -3.91
CA TYR A 137 -13.92 -2.33 -3.82
C TYR A 137 -13.70 -1.40 -2.61
N ASP A 138 -13.34 -1.95 -1.45
CA ASP A 138 -13.08 -1.16 -0.24
C ASP A 138 -11.91 -0.18 -0.46
N GLU A 139 -10.79 -0.65 -1.01
CA GLU A 139 -9.65 0.21 -1.37
C GLU A 139 -10.04 1.25 -2.43
N TRP A 140 -10.82 0.87 -3.44
CA TRP A 140 -11.33 1.79 -4.45
C TRP A 140 -12.18 2.91 -3.82
N GLN A 141 -13.05 2.57 -2.86
CA GLN A 141 -13.86 3.54 -2.14
C GLN A 141 -12.99 4.46 -1.26
N ARG A 142 -11.98 3.93 -0.56
CA ARG A 142 -11.04 4.73 0.23
C ARG A 142 -10.29 5.75 -0.62
N ILE A 143 -9.83 5.36 -1.81
CA ILE A 143 -9.17 6.26 -2.76
C ILE A 143 -10.16 7.33 -3.24
N ASN A 144 -11.36 6.92 -3.66
CA ASN A 144 -12.41 7.84 -4.12
C ASN A 144 -12.90 8.80 -3.01
N ARG A 145 -12.82 8.42 -1.74
CA ARG A 145 -13.16 9.29 -0.61
C ARG A 145 -12.00 10.21 -0.20
N GLY A 146 -10.80 10.00 -0.73
CA GLY A 146 -9.59 10.74 -0.37
C GLY A 146 -8.97 10.32 0.97
N GLU A 147 -9.40 9.18 1.51
CA GLU A 147 -8.86 8.58 2.74
C GLU A 147 -7.48 7.98 2.46
N ALA A 148 -7.32 7.34 1.30
CA ALA A 148 -6.02 6.91 0.79
C ALA A 148 -5.47 7.95 -0.20
N LYS A 149 -4.27 8.45 0.08
CA LYS A 149 -3.58 9.46 -0.75
C LYS A 149 -2.42 8.88 -1.55
N VAL A 150 -1.94 7.69 -1.17
CA VAL A 150 -0.90 6.95 -1.88
C VAL A 150 -1.48 5.63 -2.35
N VAL A 151 -1.41 5.34 -3.63
CA VAL A 151 -1.77 4.02 -4.18
C VAL A 151 -0.49 3.30 -4.57
N VAL A 152 -0.32 2.07 -4.07
CA VAL A 152 0.72 1.15 -4.55
C VAL A 152 0.03 0.01 -5.27
N GLY A 153 0.43 -0.24 -6.51
CA GLY A 153 -0.21 -1.29 -7.28
C GLY A 153 0.50 -1.68 -8.55
N VAL A 154 -0.06 -2.68 -9.21
CA VAL A 154 0.42 -3.17 -10.51
C VAL A 154 -0.12 -2.31 -11.65
N ARG A 155 0.11 -2.69 -12.90
CA ARG A 155 -0.31 -1.91 -14.08
C ARG A 155 -1.77 -1.45 -14.04
N SER A 156 -2.70 -2.27 -13.55
CA SER A 156 -4.12 -1.93 -13.46
C SER A 156 -4.44 -0.79 -12.48
N ALA A 157 -3.54 -0.48 -11.54
CA ALA A 157 -3.71 0.61 -10.59
C ALA A 157 -3.65 2.00 -11.25
N ILE A 158 -3.26 2.09 -12.52
CA ILE A 158 -3.39 3.33 -13.31
C ILE A 158 -4.83 3.86 -13.37
N PHE A 159 -5.83 2.98 -13.17
CA PHE A 159 -7.24 3.35 -13.12
C PHE A 159 -7.75 3.68 -11.71
N ALA A 160 -6.87 3.91 -10.75
CA ALA A 160 -7.25 4.32 -9.39
C ALA A 160 -8.05 5.63 -9.42
N PRO A 161 -9.18 5.72 -8.68
CA PRO A 161 -10.13 6.83 -8.78
C PRO A 161 -9.68 8.03 -7.92
N PHE A 162 -8.51 8.60 -8.19
CA PHE A 162 -8.06 9.78 -7.47
C PHE A 162 -9.04 10.94 -7.67
N LYS A 163 -9.49 11.55 -6.56
CA LYS A 163 -10.19 12.82 -6.64
C LYS A 163 -9.19 13.93 -6.92
N PHE A 164 -9.32 14.53 -8.10
CA PHE A 164 -8.76 15.84 -8.35
C PHE A 164 -9.63 16.84 -7.56
N ARG A 165 -9.04 17.56 -6.60
CA ARG A 165 -9.73 18.73 -6.04
C ARG A 165 -9.75 19.76 -7.15
N ASP A 166 -10.92 19.96 -7.76
CA ASP A 166 -11.17 21.10 -8.61
C ASP A 166 -11.01 22.37 -7.77
N HIS A 167 -9.83 22.98 -7.84
CA HIS A 167 -9.62 24.36 -7.39
C HIS A 167 -9.92 25.38 -8.49
N TYR A 168 -10.58 24.98 -9.58
CA TYR A 168 -11.15 25.88 -10.59
C TYR A 168 -12.65 26.05 -10.37
N CYS A 169 -12.99 26.94 -9.43
CA CYS A 169 -14.26 27.69 -9.41
C CYS A 169 -14.09 28.84 -8.41
N GLY A 170 -13.78 30.03 -8.93
CA GLY A 170 -13.58 31.27 -8.18
C GLY A 170 -12.77 32.26 -8.99
#